data_AF-A0A2G6P007-F1
#
_entry.id   AF-A0A2G6P007-F1
#
_cell.length_a   1.000
_cell.length_b   1.000
_cell.length_c   1.000
_cell.angle_alpha   90.00
_cell.angle_beta   90.00
_cell.angle_gamma   90.00
#
_symmetry.space_group_name_H-M   'P 1'
#
loop_
_entity.id
_entity.type
_entity.pdbx_description
1 polymer ?
#
loop_
_entity_poly.entity_id
_entity_poly.type
_entity_poly.pdbx_seq_one_letter_code
_entity_poly.pdbx_strand_id
1 'polypeptide(L)'
;MKFYIIILLAIFTASCNTQNEVEYLTKKQVERDLSILDEILKNKSSYQGLNGFDYSKDFKEYIKTFEKNTITQFDFGLFLAKTVGKIGDRHSYIKGYKPKDSLFLNMAFAPFKDKVLVVDYDREQKRYKFWNPDFPYLHSINNIPVEQILSK
;
A
#
# COMPACT_ATOMS: atom_id res chain seq x y z
N MET A 1 2.99 29.94 42.22
CA MET A 1 3.75 29.30 41.12
C MET A 1 3.29 27.87 40.83
N LYS A 2 3.18 26.96 41.82
CA LYS A 2 2.77 25.55 41.58
C LYS A 2 1.41 25.40 40.87
N PHE A 3 0.41 26.24 41.19
CA PHE A 3 -0.92 26.17 40.59
C PHE A 3 -0.93 26.53 39.09
N TYR A 4 -0.15 27.55 38.70
CA TYR A 4 -0.03 27.96 37.30
C TYR A 4 0.70 26.91 36.44
N ILE A 5 1.66 26.20 37.01
CA ILE A 5 2.34 25.09 36.32
C ILE A 5 1.36 23.94 36.06
N ILE A 6 0.48 23.63 37.01
CA ILE A 6 -0.55 22.57 36.83
C ILE A 6 -1.53 22.95 35.71
N ILE A 7 -1.98 24.21 35.67
CA ILE A 7 -2.87 24.69 34.61
C ILE A 7 -2.17 24.65 33.25
N LEU A 8 -0.91 25.07 33.18
CA LEU A 8 -0.12 25.02 31.94
C LEU A 8 0.06 23.58 31.44
N LEU A 9 0.33 22.64 32.35
CA LEU A 9 0.49 21.21 32.03
C LEU A 9 -0.82 20.59 31.53
N ALA A 10 -1.96 20.97 32.13
CA ALA A 10 -3.29 20.49 31.72
C ALA A 10 -3.70 21.00 30.33
N ILE A 11 -3.34 22.24 29.97
CA ILE A 11 -3.58 22.78 28.62
C ILE A 11 -2.68 22.07 27.59
N PHE A 12 -1.44 21.73 27.97
CA PHE A 12 -0.50 21.04 27.11
C PHE A 12 -0.92 19.59 26.81
N THR A 13 -1.48 18.88 27.80
CA THR A 13 -2.02 17.53 27.59
C THR A 13 -3.33 17.55 26.80
N ALA A 14 -4.18 18.56 26.97
CA ALA A 14 -5.41 18.72 26.18
C ALA A 14 -5.14 19.11 24.71
N SER A 15 -4.01 19.74 24.42
CA SER A 15 -3.60 20.12 23.06
C SER A 15 -2.83 19.02 22.32
N CYS A 16 -2.48 17.93 23.01
CA CYS A 16 -2.01 16.70 22.37
C CYS A 16 -3.20 15.96 21.76
N ASN A 17 -3.72 16.48 20.65
CA ASN A 17 -4.54 15.68 19.76
C ASN A 17 -3.66 14.53 19.25
N THR A 18 -3.96 13.31 19.68
CA THR A 18 -3.30 12.13 19.13
C THR A 18 -3.59 12.12 17.62
N GLN A 19 -2.55 12.15 16.78
CA GLN A 19 -2.68 12.12 15.32
C GLN A 19 -3.11 10.73 14.78
N ASN A 20 -3.75 9.91 15.64
CA ASN A 20 -3.99 8.50 15.41
C ASN A 20 -5.48 8.13 15.52
N GLU A 21 -6.39 9.09 15.34
CA GLU A 21 -7.79 8.72 15.13
C GLU A 21 -7.94 8.09 13.75
N VAL A 22 -8.56 6.90 13.70
CA VAL A 22 -8.85 6.23 12.44
C VAL A 22 -9.87 7.09 11.70
N GLU A 23 -9.44 7.70 10.59
CA GLU A 23 -10.33 8.51 9.77
C GLU A 23 -11.25 7.60 8.95
N TYR A 24 -12.55 7.91 8.96
CA TYR A 24 -13.58 7.16 8.25
C TYR A 24 -14.21 8.00 7.14
N LEU A 25 -14.53 7.34 6.03
CA LEU A 25 -15.26 7.89 4.90
C LEU A 25 -16.64 7.24 4.81
N THR A 26 -17.66 8.06 4.57
CA THR A 26 -19.01 7.58 4.28
C THR A 26 -19.09 7.04 2.85
N LYS A 27 -20.06 6.15 2.60
CA LYS A 27 -20.34 5.65 1.24
C LYS A 27 -20.48 6.76 0.20
N LYS A 28 -21.17 7.86 0.54
CA LYS A 28 -21.38 9.01 -0.35
C LYS A 28 -20.07 9.74 -0.69
N GLN A 29 -19.13 9.82 0.26
CA GLN A 29 -17.81 10.39 0.01
C GLN A 29 -17.02 9.49 -0.95
N VAL A 30 -17.01 8.18 -0.68
CA VAL A 30 -16.35 7.18 -1.54
C VAL A 30 -16.90 7.23 -2.97
N GLU A 31 -18.23 7.22 -3.16
CA GLU A 31 -18.86 7.30 -4.47
C GLU A 31 -18.49 8.58 -5.22
N ARG A 32 -18.48 9.73 -4.52
CA ARG A 32 -18.06 11.01 -5.09
C ARG A 32 -16.60 10.98 -5.52
N ASP A 33 -15.71 10.50 -4.67
CA ASP A 33 -14.27 10.46 -4.92
C ASP A 33 -13.95 9.51 -6.10
N LEU A 34 -14.64 8.38 -6.19
CA LEU A 34 -14.53 7.48 -7.34
C LEU A 34 -15.05 8.10 -8.64
N SER A 35 -16.12 8.88 -8.59
CA SER A 35 -16.61 9.62 -9.76
C SER A 35 -15.59 10.65 -10.24
N ILE A 36 -14.97 11.38 -9.31
CA ILE A 36 -13.92 12.37 -9.64
C ILE A 36 -12.71 11.65 -10.25
N LEU A 37 -12.27 10.54 -9.66
CA LEU A 37 -11.15 9.77 -10.17
C LEU A 37 -11.44 9.17 -11.56
N ASP A 38 -12.66 8.65 -11.78
CA ASP A 38 -13.09 8.16 -13.09
C ASP A 38 -13.01 9.25 -14.17
N GLU A 39 -13.45 10.47 -13.85
CA GLU A 39 -13.34 11.61 -14.77
C GLU A 39 -11.88 11.96 -15.06
N ILE A 40 -11.02 11.99 -14.05
CA ILE A 40 -9.58 12.26 -14.21
C ILE A 40 -8.95 11.19 -15.10
N LEU A 41 -9.20 9.92 -14.83
CA LEU A 41 -8.66 8.83 -15.62
C LEU A 41 -9.13 8.99 -17.07
N LYS A 42 -10.45 9.09 -17.31
CA LYS A 42 -11.05 9.22 -18.66
C LYS A 42 -10.45 10.34 -19.47
N ASN A 43 -10.25 11.50 -18.85
CA ASN A 43 -9.89 12.72 -19.58
C ASN A 43 -8.40 13.03 -19.59
N LYS A 44 -7.60 12.46 -18.67
CA LYS A 44 -6.20 12.84 -18.45
C LYS A 44 -5.22 11.66 -18.52
N SER A 45 -5.67 10.43 -18.30
CA SER A 45 -4.78 9.27 -18.35
C SER A 45 -4.62 8.76 -19.78
N SER A 46 -3.39 8.83 -20.29
CA SER A 46 -3.02 8.21 -21.58
C SER A 46 -2.86 6.69 -21.47
N TYR A 47 -2.73 6.15 -20.25
CA TYR A 47 -2.44 4.74 -20.00
C TYR A 47 -3.67 3.93 -19.59
N GLN A 48 -4.78 4.58 -19.26
CA GLN A 48 -6.01 3.86 -18.92
C GLN A 48 -6.41 2.93 -20.08
N GLY A 49 -6.55 1.63 -19.80
CA GLY A 49 -6.90 0.63 -20.81
C GLY A 49 -5.79 0.21 -21.76
N LEU A 50 -4.55 0.74 -21.64
CA LEU A 50 -3.43 0.33 -22.51
C LEU A 50 -3.14 -1.17 -22.42
N ASN A 51 -3.29 -1.75 -21.24
CA ASN A 51 -3.11 -3.17 -20.96
C ASN A 51 -4.43 -3.96 -20.98
N GLY A 52 -5.53 -3.40 -21.50
CA GLY A 52 -6.85 -4.03 -21.52
C GLY A 52 -7.56 -4.09 -20.16
N PHE A 53 -6.99 -3.52 -19.11
CA PHE A 53 -7.61 -3.46 -17.78
C PHE A 53 -8.73 -2.41 -17.74
N ASP A 54 -9.93 -2.83 -17.33
CA ASP A 54 -11.10 -1.97 -17.11
C ASP A 54 -11.27 -1.66 -15.62
N TYR A 55 -10.64 -0.57 -15.17
CA TYR A 55 -10.70 -0.13 -13.77
C TYR A 55 -12.12 0.20 -13.30
N SER A 56 -13.06 0.50 -14.20
CA SER A 56 -14.43 0.86 -13.83
C SER A 56 -15.18 -0.32 -13.21
N LYS A 57 -14.79 -1.56 -13.55
CA LYS A 57 -15.31 -2.77 -12.93
C LYS A 57 -14.90 -2.87 -11.46
N ASP A 58 -13.64 -2.57 -11.14
CA ASP A 58 -13.15 -2.54 -9.76
C ASP A 58 -13.92 -1.50 -8.93
N PHE A 59 -14.19 -0.31 -9.47
CA PHE A 59 -14.98 0.72 -8.78
C PHE A 59 -16.40 0.24 -8.46
N LYS A 60 -17.08 -0.35 -9.45
CA LYS A 60 -18.45 -0.88 -9.27
C LYS A 60 -18.48 -2.00 -8.24
N GLU A 61 -17.51 -2.91 -8.30
CA GLU A 61 -17.44 -4.03 -7.36
C GLU A 61 -17.18 -3.56 -5.94
N TYR A 62 -16.26 -2.62 -5.76
CA TYR A 62 -15.95 -2.05 -4.45
C TYR A 62 -17.18 -1.42 -3.77
N ILE A 63 -17.96 -0.62 -4.51
CA ILE A 63 -19.20 -0.01 -4.02
C ILE A 63 -20.27 -1.06 -3.65
N LYS A 64 -20.31 -2.20 -4.34
CA LYS A 64 -21.23 -3.31 -4.01
C LYS A 64 -20.84 -4.02 -2.72
N THR A 65 -19.55 -4.28 -2.52
CA THR A 65 -19.02 -4.93 -1.31
C THR A 65 -19.09 -4.06 -0.04
N PHE A 66 -19.50 -2.80 -0.20
CA PHE A 66 -19.63 -1.81 0.86
C PHE A 66 -20.89 -2.08 1.72
N GLU A 67 -20.83 -3.12 2.57
CA GLU A 67 -21.93 -3.51 3.48
C GLU A 67 -22.11 -2.53 4.64
N LYS A 68 -21.01 -1.93 5.13
CA LYS A 68 -21.01 -0.93 6.19
C LYS A 68 -21.18 0.47 5.57
N ASN A 69 -21.87 1.39 6.23
CA ASN A 69 -22.05 2.76 5.71
C ASN A 69 -20.76 3.61 5.77
N THR A 70 -19.70 3.10 6.38
CA THR A 70 -18.39 3.75 6.50
C THR A 70 -17.25 2.78 6.26
N ILE A 71 -16.12 3.32 5.80
CA ILE A 71 -14.85 2.61 5.60
C ILE A 71 -13.71 3.44 6.15
N THR A 72 -12.59 2.82 6.52
CA THR A 72 -11.41 3.58 6.90
C THR A 72 -10.77 4.23 5.66
N GLN A 73 -10.17 5.40 5.82
CA GLN A 73 -9.38 6.04 4.77
C GLN A 73 -8.23 5.13 4.31
N PHE A 74 -7.68 4.32 5.21
CA PHE A 74 -6.65 3.32 4.90
C PHE A 74 -7.15 2.27 3.90
N ASP A 75 -8.30 1.64 4.19
CA ASP A 75 -8.86 0.59 3.33
C ASP A 75 -9.26 1.15 1.96
N PHE A 76 -9.78 2.39 1.93
CA PHE A 76 -10.06 3.07 0.67
C PHE A 76 -8.80 3.42 -0.11
N GLY A 77 -7.79 3.98 0.55
CA GLY A 77 -6.49 4.27 -0.06
C GLY A 77 -5.80 3.02 -0.63
N LEU A 78 -5.86 1.90 0.11
CA LEU A 78 -5.34 0.61 -0.35
C LEU A 78 -6.08 0.10 -1.58
N PHE A 79 -7.41 0.23 -1.61
CA PHE A 79 -8.22 -0.12 -2.78
C PHE A 79 -7.84 0.72 -3.99
N LEU A 80 -7.75 2.05 -3.84
CA LEU A 80 -7.38 2.96 -4.93
C LEU A 80 -5.99 2.63 -5.45
N ALA A 81 -5.02 2.40 -4.56
CA ALA A 81 -3.65 2.08 -4.95
C ALA A 81 -3.54 0.78 -5.73
N LYS A 82 -4.25 -0.27 -5.30
CA LYS A 82 -4.31 -1.55 -6.04
C LYS A 82 -4.95 -1.36 -7.41
N THR A 83 -6.06 -0.63 -7.48
CA THR A 83 -6.81 -0.42 -8.72
C THR A 83 -6.00 0.41 -9.72
N VAL A 84 -5.40 1.51 -9.29
CA VAL A 84 -4.54 2.34 -10.15
C VAL A 84 -3.27 1.59 -10.55
N GLY A 85 -2.68 0.78 -9.65
CA GLY A 85 -1.52 -0.04 -9.96
C GLY A 85 -1.77 -1.05 -11.09
N LYS A 86 -2.98 -1.63 -11.17
CA LYS A 86 -3.39 -2.53 -12.25
C LYS A 86 -3.45 -1.86 -13.63
N ILE A 87 -3.51 -0.52 -13.72
CA ILE A 87 -3.42 0.21 -14.99
C ILE A 87 -2.03 0.02 -15.62
N GLY A 88 -1.00 -0.22 -14.81
CA GLY A 88 0.37 -0.44 -15.29
C GLY A 88 1.15 0.86 -15.57
N ASP A 89 0.61 2.02 -15.17
CA ASP A 89 1.34 3.28 -15.23
C ASP A 89 2.19 3.49 -13.97
N ARG A 90 3.51 3.29 -14.11
CA ARG A 90 4.49 3.48 -13.02
C ARG A 90 4.58 4.92 -12.49
N HIS A 91 4.02 5.89 -13.19
CA HIS A 91 4.01 7.30 -12.79
C HIS A 91 2.72 7.71 -12.08
N SER A 92 1.70 6.85 -12.09
CA SER A 92 0.42 7.06 -11.40
C SER A 92 0.43 6.40 -10.03
N TYR A 93 0.12 7.17 -8.98
CA TYR A 93 0.04 6.68 -7.61
C TYR A 93 -0.93 7.50 -6.76
N ILE A 94 -1.45 6.88 -5.70
CA ILE A 94 -2.33 7.54 -4.73
C ILE A 94 -1.48 8.16 -3.62
N LYS A 95 -1.75 9.42 -3.28
CA LYS A 95 -1.13 10.12 -2.15
C LYS A 95 -2.06 10.09 -0.94
N GLY A 96 -1.50 10.34 0.25
CA GLY A 96 -2.29 10.52 1.47
C GLY A 96 -2.68 9.22 2.18
N TYR A 97 -2.50 8.06 1.54
CA TYR A 97 -2.50 6.77 2.23
C TYR A 97 -1.05 6.34 2.48
N LYS A 98 -0.73 5.95 3.72
CA LYS A 98 0.55 5.30 4.03
C LYS A 98 0.26 3.82 4.21
N PRO A 99 0.74 2.95 3.31
CA PRO A 99 0.73 1.53 3.62
C PRO A 99 1.61 1.31 4.87
N LYS A 100 1.26 0.31 5.68
CA LYS A 100 1.97 0.01 6.93
C LYS A 100 3.30 -0.68 6.59
N ASP A 101 4.20 0.05 5.95
CA ASP A 101 5.46 -0.45 5.38
C ASP A 101 6.60 -0.52 6.40
N SER A 102 6.28 -0.55 7.70
CA SER A 102 7.30 -0.66 8.75
C SER A 102 7.92 -2.06 8.83
N LEU A 103 7.35 -3.04 8.12
CA LEU A 103 7.84 -4.40 8.08
C LEU A 103 8.53 -4.65 6.74
N PHE A 104 9.81 -4.96 6.80
CA PHE A 104 10.60 -5.37 5.65
C PHE A 104 11.48 -6.57 6.04
N LEU A 105 11.81 -7.39 5.06
CA LEU A 105 12.76 -8.48 5.24
C LEU A 105 14.16 -7.89 5.11
N ASN A 106 15.03 -8.15 6.10
CA ASN A 106 16.42 -7.69 6.08
C ASN A 106 17.30 -8.60 5.20
N MET A 107 16.84 -8.86 3.98
CA MET A 107 17.50 -9.66 2.94
C MET A 107 16.95 -9.21 1.59
N ALA A 108 17.74 -9.42 0.53
CA ALA A 108 17.34 -9.08 -0.82
C ALA A 108 16.96 -10.33 -1.61
N PHE A 109 16.11 -10.13 -2.62
CA PHE A 109 15.64 -11.18 -3.51
C PHE A 109 16.05 -10.84 -4.95
N ALA A 110 16.49 -11.84 -5.70
CA ALA A 110 16.89 -11.66 -7.10
C ALA A 110 16.33 -12.78 -7.99
N PRO A 111 15.67 -12.46 -9.12
CA PRO A 111 15.22 -13.48 -10.06
C PRO A 111 16.43 -14.14 -10.76
N PHE A 112 16.42 -15.47 -10.86
CA PHE A 112 17.46 -16.24 -11.55
C PHE A 112 16.89 -17.57 -12.09
N LYS A 113 16.88 -17.74 -13.42
CA LYS A 113 16.44 -18.98 -14.11
C LYS A 113 15.13 -19.55 -13.54
N ASP A 114 14.08 -18.72 -13.57
CA ASP A 114 12.73 -19.02 -13.06
C ASP A 114 12.62 -19.29 -11.55
N LYS A 115 13.69 -19.05 -10.79
CA LYS A 115 13.71 -19.13 -9.32
C LYS A 115 13.99 -17.77 -8.72
N VAL A 116 13.78 -17.65 -7.42
CA VAL A 116 14.13 -16.46 -6.64
C VAL A 116 15.29 -16.80 -5.74
N LEU A 117 16.41 -16.10 -5.89
CA LEU A 117 17.55 -16.17 -4.99
C LEU A 117 17.30 -15.32 -3.75
N VAL A 118 17.76 -15.81 -2.60
CA VAL A 118 17.87 -15.00 -1.37
C VAL A 118 19.33 -14.60 -1.19
N VAL A 119 19.58 -13.30 -1.22
CA VAL A 119 20.92 -12.73 -1.16
C VAL A 119 21.05 -11.71 -0.04
N ASP A 120 22.26 -11.57 0.48
CA ASP A 120 22.63 -10.53 1.42
C ASP A 120 23.76 -9.69 0.81
N TYR A 121 23.73 -8.38 1.08
CA TYR A 121 24.73 -7.46 0.56
C TYR A 121 25.90 -7.37 1.55
N ASP A 122 27.03 -7.97 1.17
CA ASP A 122 28.28 -7.82 1.88
C ASP A 122 28.84 -6.42 1.64
N ARG A 123 28.72 -5.54 2.64
CA ARG A 123 29.18 -4.15 2.57
C ARG A 123 30.71 -4.03 2.48
N GLU A 124 31.45 -4.96 3.09
CA GLU A 124 32.91 -4.94 3.10
C GLU A 124 33.45 -5.32 1.72
N GLN A 125 32.91 -6.41 1.16
CA GLN A 125 33.31 -6.94 -0.15
C GLN A 125 32.57 -6.30 -1.33
N LYS A 126 31.59 -5.43 -1.05
CA LYS A 126 30.72 -4.75 -2.03
C LYS A 126 30.09 -5.72 -3.04
N ARG A 127 29.65 -6.89 -2.56
CA ARG A 127 29.09 -7.95 -3.40
C ARG A 127 27.89 -8.62 -2.73
N TYR A 128 27.01 -9.17 -3.54
CA TYR A 128 25.95 -10.04 -3.04
C TYR A 128 26.50 -11.45 -2.80
N LYS A 129 26.12 -12.03 -1.67
CA LYS A 129 26.33 -13.45 -1.35
C LYS A 129 24.99 -14.12 -1.13
N PHE A 130 24.91 -15.43 -1.34
CA PHE A 130 23.73 -16.18 -0.93
C PHE A 130 23.55 -16.05 0.58
N TRP A 131 22.31 -15.80 1.00
CA TRP A 131 21.97 -15.74 2.41
C TRP A 131 22.17 -17.11 3.09
N ASN A 132 21.81 -18.18 2.38
CA ASN A 132 22.15 -19.56 2.72
C ASN A 132 22.70 -20.27 1.47
N PRO A 133 23.98 -20.67 1.43
CA PRO A 133 24.58 -21.34 0.28
C PRO A 133 23.99 -22.72 -0.06
N ASP A 134 23.54 -23.47 0.95
CA ASP A 134 22.97 -24.81 0.77
C ASP A 134 21.53 -24.74 0.23
N PHE A 135 20.81 -23.67 0.60
CA PHE A 135 19.44 -23.41 0.19
C PHE A 135 19.28 -21.97 -0.34
N PRO A 136 19.86 -21.64 -1.51
CA PRO A 136 19.93 -20.27 -2.00
C PRO A 136 18.62 -19.76 -2.60
N TYR A 137 17.61 -20.63 -2.75
CA TYR A 137 16.35 -20.33 -3.41
C TYR A 137 15.21 -20.16 -2.41
N LEU A 138 14.40 -19.12 -2.61
CA LEU A 138 13.13 -18.95 -1.92
C LEU A 138 12.09 -19.90 -2.53
N HIS A 139 11.56 -20.81 -1.70
CA HIS A 139 10.55 -21.78 -2.13
C HIS A 139 9.12 -21.30 -1.84
N SER A 140 8.88 -20.72 -0.65
CA SER A 140 7.55 -20.26 -0.23
C SER A 140 7.63 -19.18 0.84
N ILE A 141 6.62 -18.31 0.91
CA ILE A 141 6.39 -17.39 2.03
C ILE A 141 5.09 -17.80 2.70
N ASN A 142 5.11 -18.07 4.00
CA ASN A 142 3.93 -18.55 4.76
C ASN A 142 3.26 -19.76 4.11
N ASN A 143 4.05 -20.74 3.66
CA ASN A 143 3.62 -21.95 2.95
C ASN A 143 2.94 -21.70 1.59
N ILE A 144 2.95 -20.46 1.08
CA ILE A 144 2.49 -20.13 -0.26
C ILE A 144 3.69 -20.22 -1.21
N PRO A 145 3.68 -21.11 -2.23
CA PRO A 145 4.75 -21.23 -3.20
C PRO A 145 5.08 -19.89 -3.86
N VAL A 146 6.37 -19.61 -4.08
CA VAL A 146 6.82 -18.34 -4.67
C VAL A 146 6.19 -18.08 -6.04
N GLU A 147 5.96 -19.13 -6.83
CA GLU A 147 5.33 -19.04 -8.15
C GLU A 147 3.86 -18.60 -8.09
N GLN A 148 3.21 -18.76 -6.94
CA GLN A 148 1.85 -18.25 -6.70
C GLN A 148 1.85 -16.79 -6.20
N ILE A 149 2.95 -16.34 -5.60
CA ILE A 149 3.12 -14.97 -5.09
C ILE A 149 3.56 -14.04 -6.22
N LEU A 150 4.53 -14.47 -7.01
CA LEU A 150 5.02 -13.75 -8.16
C LEU A 150 4.08 -14.02 -9.33
N SER A 151 3.10 -13.15 -9.51
CA SER A 151 2.29 -13.12 -10.73
C SER A 151 3.21 -12.98 -11.95
N LYS A 152 3.11 -13.93 -12.89
CA LYS A 152 3.77 -13.87 -14.20
C LYS A 152 3.29 -12.67 -15.01
#